data_AF-A0A9W7DGR1-F1
#
_entry.id   AF-A0A9W7DGR1-F1
#
_cell.length_a   1.000
_cell.length_b   1.000
_cell.length_c   1.000
_cell.angle_alpha   90.00
_cell.angle_beta   90.00
_cell.angle_gamma   90.00
#
_symmetry.space_group_name_H-M   'P 1'
#
loop_
_entity.id
_entity.type
_entity.pdbx_description
1 polymer ?
#
loop_
_entity_poly.entity_id
_entity_poly.type
_entity_poly.pdbx_seq_one_letter_code
_entity_poly.pdbx_strand_id
1 'polypeptide(L)'
;MTESSVSVVTKYLNHSQRQEICLNLVDQIVSKEEQTQDATISAFCDLIDSVPDLKPKIEERITKFCLELLQNEQNPQSETILKLSENFDGIPHALIQFISLKCITFYNINIRSFGSNIKKLVGEKLKQKSIEEDSSITTEEVSKLFQFTEWLFMTREQWASSFENDLIDNVCVLYLASDNKHLCQLALKILRWRMDYFISDPTRVDYLWSVIFNLMESHDDSQRSAGFTLWLRVFNKYGLDKLYNESTFQARLKHESYWYHLRDGLISGSHEHKKFALTLTQMSVRSISIDLDLPIMQWNVKQRDVYLEGWKRFCTLYEILGIDTAMNQAEAASNDMIRVLSPSSNIPVPFALTIPSVGFKASQESVRKFAMNLVFALPKESLGLFRHDFKFLTDVFLPFTLNAFHFNTTKLMDNTYKCEFGIKLSDFVRNCVLGLDDNEDISTFSEMLLQV
;
A
#
# COMPACT_ATOMS: atom_id res chain seq x y z
N MET A 1 -24.10 15.35 30.50
CA MET A 1 -23.92 16.81 30.35
C MET A 1 -24.07 17.43 31.73
N THR A 2 -22.95 17.67 32.40
CA THR A 2 -22.88 18.51 33.60
C THR A 2 -22.80 19.97 33.12
N GLU A 3 -23.78 20.82 33.45
CA GLU A 3 -23.71 22.25 33.16
C GLU A 3 -22.41 22.80 33.76
N SER A 4 -21.54 23.41 32.93
CA SER A 4 -20.32 24.03 33.43
C SER A 4 -20.67 25.23 34.31
N SER A 5 -19.86 25.54 35.31
CA SER A 5 -20.06 26.70 36.19
C SER A 5 -20.17 28.02 35.40
N VAL A 6 -19.52 28.12 34.25
CA VAL A 6 -19.59 29.28 33.34
C VAL A 6 -20.95 29.36 32.63
N SER A 7 -21.51 28.23 32.19
CA SER A 7 -22.86 28.16 31.59
C SER A 7 -23.98 28.59 32.55
N VAL A 8 -23.76 28.49 33.87
CA VAL A 8 -24.72 28.95 34.89
C VAL A 8 -24.60 30.46 35.10
N VAL A 9 -23.38 31.00 35.14
CA VAL A 9 -23.14 32.45 35.32
C VAL A 9 -23.63 33.25 34.12
N THR A 10 -23.48 32.72 32.91
CA THR A 10 -23.89 33.37 31.67
C THR A 10 -25.39 33.62 31.59
N LYS A 11 -26.23 32.78 32.19
CA LYS A 11 -27.69 32.98 32.28
C LYS A 11 -28.06 34.32 32.95
N TYR A 12 -27.19 34.87 33.80
CA TYR A 12 -27.42 36.12 34.53
C TYR A 12 -26.78 37.37 33.88
N LEU A 13 -26.01 37.21 32.81
CA LEU A 13 -25.35 38.31 32.11
C LEU A 13 -26.18 38.78 30.91
N ASN A 14 -26.21 40.09 30.68
CA ASN A 14 -26.84 40.65 29.47
C ASN A 14 -25.96 40.43 28.23
N HIS A 15 -26.54 40.57 27.03
CA HIS A 15 -25.83 40.28 25.77
C HIS A 15 -24.55 41.11 25.57
N SER A 16 -24.58 42.40 25.96
CA SER A 16 -23.40 43.29 25.85
C SER A 16 -22.27 42.87 26.80
N GLN A 17 -22.61 42.46 28.02
CA GLN A 17 -21.64 41.95 29.00
C GLN A 17 -21.01 40.64 28.54
N ARG A 18 -21.79 39.74 27.94
CA ARG A 18 -21.27 38.49 27.36
C ARG A 18 -20.29 38.77 26.21
N GLN A 19 -20.62 39.73 25.34
CA GLN A 19 -19.71 40.17 24.27
C GLN A 19 -18.39 40.73 24.80
N GLU A 20 -18.45 41.60 25.80
CA GLU A 20 -17.25 42.21 26.41
C GLU A 20 -16.36 41.15 27.10
N ILE A 21 -16.97 40.20 27.83
CA ILE A 21 -16.23 39.10 28.46
C ILE A 21 -15.58 38.20 27.40
N CYS A 22 -16.30 37.83 26.32
CA CYS A 22 -15.71 37.07 25.21
C CYS A 22 -14.48 37.78 24.63
N LEU A 23 -14.57 39.08 24.36
CA LEU A 23 -13.46 39.85 23.79
C LEU A 23 -12.25 39.89 24.73
N ASN A 24 -12.48 40.11 26.03
CA ASN A 24 -11.41 40.08 27.03
C ASN A 24 -10.75 38.70 27.13
N LEU A 25 -11.52 37.61 27.07
CA LEU A 25 -10.98 36.24 27.08
C LEU A 25 -10.15 35.97 25.82
N VAL A 26 -10.60 36.42 24.64
CA VAL A 26 -9.83 36.31 23.39
C VAL A 26 -8.51 37.06 23.51
N ASP A 27 -8.52 38.27 24.06
CA ASP A 27 -7.31 39.06 24.26
C ASP A 27 -6.32 38.35 25.19
N GLN A 28 -6.81 37.72 26.27
CA GLN A 28 -6.00 36.91 27.20
C GLN A 28 -5.45 35.63 26.55
N ILE A 29 -6.23 34.96 25.71
CA ILE A 29 -5.79 33.77 24.97
C ILE A 29 -4.65 34.16 24.02
N VAL A 30 -4.85 35.22 23.24
CA VAL A 30 -3.88 35.68 22.23
C VAL A 30 -2.60 36.26 22.87
N SER A 31 -2.69 36.87 24.06
CA SER A 31 -1.53 37.45 24.76
C SER A 31 -0.60 36.42 25.42
N LYS A 32 -0.98 35.13 25.46
CA LYS A 32 -0.18 34.02 25.99
C LYS A 32 0.17 34.14 27.49
N GLU A 33 -0.75 34.59 28.34
CA GLU A 33 -0.54 34.60 29.80
C GLU A 33 -0.55 33.17 30.38
N GLU A 34 0.63 32.64 30.75
CA GLU A 34 0.92 31.22 31.01
C GLU A 34 0.13 30.54 32.14
N GLN A 35 -0.42 31.27 33.11
CA GLN A 35 -0.89 30.64 34.36
C GLN A 35 -2.34 30.15 34.35
N THR A 36 -3.15 30.45 33.33
CA THR A 36 -4.59 30.10 33.30
C THR A 36 -5.16 29.70 31.93
N GLN A 37 -4.32 29.50 30.90
CA GLN A 37 -4.76 29.31 29.51
C GLN A 37 -5.87 28.27 29.35
N ASP A 38 -5.77 27.10 29.96
CA ASP A 38 -6.70 25.99 29.70
C ASP A 38 -8.11 26.25 30.29
N ALA A 39 -8.16 26.89 31.46
CA ALA A 39 -9.42 27.33 32.08
C ALA A 39 -10.03 28.50 31.29
N THR A 40 -9.21 29.44 30.83
CA THR A 40 -9.62 30.58 30.00
C THR A 40 -10.18 30.12 28.65
N ILE A 41 -9.52 29.17 27.99
CA ILE A 41 -9.98 28.58 26.71
C ILE A 41 -11.30 27.84 26.92
N SER A 42 -11.41 27.04 27.98
CA SER A 42 -12.64 26.30 28.27
C SER A 42 -13.81 27.25 28.58
N ALA A 43 -13.58 28.29 29.38
CA ALA A 43 -14.57 29.32 29.67
C ALA A 43 -14.98 30.11 28.41
N PHE A 44 -14.03 30.39 27.52
CA PHE A 44 -14.30 31.04 26.24
C PHE A 44 -15.16 30.16 25.32
N CYS A 45 -14.81 28.88 25.17
CA CYS A 45 -15.58 27.93 24.36
C CYS A 45 -17.02 27.77 24.87
N ASP A 46 -17.21 27.69 26.19
CA ASP A 46 -18.56 27.62 26.78
C ASP A 46 -19.38 28.89 26.54
N LEU A 47 -18.72 30.06 26.42
CA LEU A 47 -19.38 31.35 26.29
C LEU A 47 -19.71 31.72 24.84
N ILE A 48 -18.84 31.35 23.88
CA ILE A 48 -18.94 31.85 22.51
C ILE A 48 -20.20 31.39 21.78
N ASP A 49 -20.72 30.21 22.11
CA ASP A 49 -21.99 29.71 21.57
C ASP A 49 -23.20 30.55 22.02
N SER A 50 -23.08 31.28 23.13
CA SER A 50 -24.11 32.21 23.60
C SER A 50 -24.09 33.58 22.90
N VAL A 51 -23.09 33.81 22.03
CA VAL A 51 -22.88 35.08 21.31
C VAL A 51 -22.43 34.82 19.85
N PRO A 52 -23.29 34.21 19.01
CA PRO A 52 -22.91 33.76 17.66
C PRO A 52 -22.43 34.90 16.75
N ASP A 53 -22.97 36.12 16.92
CA ASP A 53 -22.61 37.31 16.12
C ASP A 53 -21.15 37.72 16.26
N LEU A 54 -20.48 37.27 17.33
CA LEU A 54 -19.09 37.58 17.59
C LEU A 54 -18.13 36.61 16.87
N LYS A 55 -18.57 35.39 16.56
CA LYS A 55 -17.71 34.35 15.95
C LYS A 55 -16.97 34.85 14.71
N PRO A 56 -17.63 35.45 13.70
CA PRO A 56 -16.92 35.93 12.50
C PRO A 56 -15.90 37.04 12.76
N LYS A 57 -16.09 37.84 13.83
CA LYS A 57 -15.21 38.97 14.17
C LYS A 57 -13.91 38.55 14.84
N ILE A 58 -13.91 37.39 15.51
CA ILE A 58 -12.77 36.89 16.29
C ILE A 58 -12.11 35.67 15.65
N GLU A 59 -12.80 34.99 14.72
CA GLU A 59 -12.31 33.77 14.06
C GLU A 59 -10.92 33.96 13.44
N GLU A 60 -10.66 35.08 12.76
CA GLU A 60 -9.36 35.38 12.17
C GLU A 60 -8.25 35.46 13.25
N ARG A 61 -8.54 36.11 14.38
CA ARG A 61 -7.59 36.26 15.50
C ARG A 61 -7.27 34.91 16.15
N ILE A 62 -8.30 34.08 16.35
CA ILE A 62 -8.15 32.75 16.94
C ILE A 62 -7.44 31.80 15.96
N THR A 63 -7.75 31.90 14.66
CA THR A 63 -7.06 31.14 13.61
C THR A 63 -5.57 31.45 13.61
N LYS A 64 -5.21 32.74 13.64
CA LYS A 64 -3.81 33.17 13.71
C LYS A 64 -3.11 32.65 14.97
N PHE A 65 -3.77 32.72 16.11
CA PHE A 65 -3.27 32.15 17.37
C PHE A 65 -3.01 30.63 17.24
N CYS A 66 -3.95 29.87 16.68
CA CYS A 66 -3.78 28.42 16.47
C CYS A 66 -2.61 28.10 15.53
N LEU A 67 -2.42 28.88 14.47
CA LEU A 67 -1.30 28.73 13.53
C LEU A 67 0.04 29.03 14.21
N GLU A 68 0.12 30.08 15.02
CA GLU A 68 1.32 30.39 15.79
C GLU A 68 1.61 29.29 16.84
N LEU A 69 0.58 28.75 17.47
CA LEU A 69 0.74 27.68 18.46
C LEU A 69 1.28 26.41 17.79
N LEU A 70 0.72 26.02 16.65
CA LEU A 70 1.18 24.88 15.85
C LEU A 70 2.66 25.00 15.42
N GLN A 71 3.14 26.21 15.14
CA GLN A 71 4.53 26.44 14.75
C GLN A 71 5.50 26.37 15.94
N ASN A 72 5.07 26.80 17.13
CA ASN A 72 5.96 26.97 18.29
C ASN A 72 5.91 25.80 19.28
N GLU A 73 4.84 25.00 19.31
CA GLU A 73 4.74 23.88 20.24
C GLU A 73 5.68 22.73 19.86
N GLN A 74 6.39 22.22 20.88
CA GLN A 74 7.20 21.01 20.70
C GLN A 74 6.34 19.73 20.64
N ASN A 75 5.14 19.77 21.23
CA ASN A 75 4.20 18.65 21.21
C ASN A 75 3.23 18.82 20.02
N PRO A 76 3.18 17.87 19.07
CA PRO A 76 2.23 17.91 17.95
C PRO A 76 0.77 17.64 18.37
N GLN A 77 0.48 17.40 19.65
CA GLN A 77 -0.88 17.17 20.15
C GLN A 77 -1.31 18.34 21.03
N SER A 78 -2.09 19.26 20.45
CA SER A 78 -2.53 20.47 21.13
C SER A 78 -4.03 20.42 21.41
N GLU A 79 -4.40 20.03 22.64
CA GLU A 79 -5.81 20.01 23.06
C GLU A 79 -6.47 21.39 22.94
N THR A 80 -5.69 22.46 23.13
CA THR A 80 -6.09 23.85 22.90
C THR A 80 -6.61 24.06 21.48
N ILE A 81 -5.82 23.66 20.47
CA ILE A 81 -6.20 23.82 19.07
C ILE A 81 -7.46 23.02 18.77
N LEU A 82 -7.59 21.80 19.32
CA LEU A 82 -8.77 20.96 19.13
C LEU A 82 -10.04 21.59 19.71
N LYS A 83 -10.00 22.06 20.97
CA LYS A 83 -11.15 22.72 21.62
C LYS A 83 -11.60 23.96 20.82
N LEU A 84 -10.65 24.77 20.36
CA LEU A 84 -10.95 25.95 19.54
C LEU A 84 -11.51 25.56 18.17
N SER A 85 -10.95 24.52 17.54
CA SER A 85 -11.40 24.00 16.25
C SER A 85 -12.83 23.46 16.25
N GLU A 86 -13.32 22.97 17.39
CA GLU A 86 -14.71 22.52 17.55
C GLU A 86 -15.71 23.67 17.58
N ASN A 87 -15.27 24.87 17.96
CA ASN A 87 -16.13 26.04 18.09
C ASN A 87 -16.19 26.90 16.83
N PHE A 88 -15.23 26.71 15.90
CA PHE A 88 -15.05 27.47 14.66
C PHE A 88 -14.73 26.56 13.48
N ASP A 89 -15.68 26.41 12.56
CA ASP A 89 -15.55 25.52 11.40
C ASP A 89 -14.40 25.92 10.44
N GLY A 90 -14.03 27.20 10.38
CA GLY A 90 -12.93 27.68 9.52
C GLY A 90 -11.53 27.34 10.03
N ILE A 91 -11.35 27.08 11.33
CA ILE A 91 -10.03 26.81 11.91
C ILE A 91 -9.41 25.51 11.36
N PRO A 92 -10.10 24.35 11.38
CA PRO A 92 -9.60 23.14 10.73
C PRO A 92 -9.16 23.36 9.27
N HIS A 93 -9.97 24.10 8.50
CA HIS A 93 -9.69 24.46 7.10
C HIS A 93 -8.38 25.23 6.96
N ALA A 94 -8.21 26.29 7.75
CA ALA A 94 -6.99 27.08 7.75
C ALA A 94 -5.75 26.27 8.18
N LEU A 95 -5.87 25.43 9.21
CA LEU A 95 -4.77 24.59 9.70
C LEU A 95 -4.30 23.59 8.64
N ILE A 96 -5.21 22.82 8.05
CA ILE A 96 -4.86 21.83 7.03
C ILE A 96 -4.32 22.50 5.77
N GLN A 97 -4.86 23.66 5.38
CA GLN A 97 -4.34 24.44 4.26
C GLN A 97 -2.91 24.91 4.55
N PHE A 98 -2.64 25.48 5.72
CA PHE A 98 -1.31 25.90 6.13
C PHE A 98 -0.31 24.74 6.12
N ILE A 99 -0.68 23.59 6.70
CA ILE A 99 0.15 22.38 6.72
C ILE A 99 0.47 21.93 5.29
N SER A 100 -0.56 21.83 4.44
CA SER A 100 -0.40 21.41 3.05
C SER A 100 0.57 22.31 2.30
N LEU A 101 0.45 23.62 2.46
CA LEU A 101 1.34 24.60 1.82
C LEU A 101 2.79 24.48 2.32
N LYS A 102 3.02 24.28 3.62
CA LYS A 102 4.37 24.03 4.17
C LYS A 102 5.00 22.75 3.61
N CYS A 103 4.22 21.68 3.49
CA CYS A 103 4.67 20.43 2.89
C CYS A 103 4.99 20.61 1.39
N ILE A 104 4.20 21.39 0.65
CA ILE A 104 4.49 21.71 -0.75
C ILE A 104 5.79 22.51 -0.87
N THR A 105 6.02 23.49 0.00
CA THR A 105 7.29 24.23 0.03
C THR A 105 8.47 23.31 0.32
N PHE A 106 8.37 22.40 1.30
CA PHE A 106 9.41 21.40 1.56
C PHE A 106 9.68 20.50 0.34
N TYR A 107 8.63 20.03 -0.33
CA TYR A 107 8.75 19.24 -1.56
C TYR A 107 9.49 20.00 -2.66
N ASN A 108 9.13 21.28 -2.88
CA ASN A 108 9.76 22.08 -3.93
C ASN A 108 11.27 22.29 -3.68
N ILE A 109 11.67 22.44 -2.41
CA ILE A 109 13.08 22.51 -2.00
C ILE A 109 13.78 21.17 -2.22
N ASN A 110 13.12 20.05 -1.87
CA ASN A 110 13.69 18.72 -1.84
C ASN A 110 13.24 17.83 -3.02
N ILE A 111 12.94 18.43 -4.18
CA ILE A 111 12.25 17.75 -5.29
C ILE A 111 12.94 16.47 -5.81
N ARG A 112 14.24 16.32 -5.55
CA ARG A 112 15.03 15.14 -5.95
C ARG A 112 14.81 13.93 -5.04
N SER A 113 14.34 14.12 -3.81
CA SER A 113 14.09 13.05 -2.85
C SER A 113 12.71 12.40 -3.00
N PHE A 114 12.10 12.52 -4.19
CA PHE A 114 10.75 12.05 -4.47
C PHE A 114 10.71 11.29 -5.79
N GLY A 115 10.01 10.15 -5.80
CA GLY A 115 9.85 9.28 -6.96
C GLY A 115 9.23 9.99 -8.17
N SER A 116 9.77 9.69 -9.35
CA SER A 116 9.42 10.37 -10.60
C SER A 116 7.99 10.11 -11.08
N ASN A 117 7.47 8.88 -10.89
CA ASN A 117 6.13 8.48 -11.34
C ASN A 117 5.04 9.29 -10.63
N ILE A 118 5.04 9.27 -9.31
CA ILE A 118 4.07 10.02 -8.48
C ILE A 118 4.26 11.53 -8.66
N LYS A 119 5.49 12.01 -8.81
CA LYS A 119 5.76 13.41 -9.15
C LYS A 119 5.08 13.85 -10.44
N LYS A 120 5.06 13.02 -11.49
CA LYS A 120 4.35 13.35 -12.74
C LYS A 120 2.84 13.36 -12.52
N LEU A 121 2.32 12.40 -11.76
CA LEU A 121 0.89 12.26 -11.49
C LEU A 121 0.31 13.45 -10.69
N VAL A 122 1.05 13.93 -9.69
CA VAL A 122 0.53 14.91 -8.71
C VAL A 122 1.24 16.26 -8.76
N GLY A 123 2.52 16.28 -9.13
CA GLY A 123 3.36 17.47 -9.03
C GLY A 123 2.83 18.66 -9.84
N GLU A 124 2.20 18.42 -11.00
CA GLU A 124 1.59 19.51 -11.78
C GLU A 124 0.43 20.20 -11.06
N LYS A 125 -0.35 19.45 -10.27
CA LYS A 125 -1.46 19.99 -9.47
C LYS A 125 -0.97 20.87 -8.29
N LEU A 126 0.31 20.75 -7.92
CA LEU A 126 0.90 21.37 -6.73
C LEU A 126 1.87 22.53 -7.04
N LYS A 127 2.36 22.64 -8.29
CA LYS A 127 3.40 23.62 -8.71
C LYS A 127 3.09 25.10 -8.46
N GLN A 128 1.84 25.47 -8.21
CA GLN A 128 1.42 26.88 -8.03
C GLN A 128 1.03 27.23 -6.58
N LYS A 129 1.21 26.32 -5.61
CA LYS A 129 0.65 26.45 -4.26
C LYS A 129 1.74 26.40 -3.18
N SER A 130 2.76 27.26 -3.27
CA SER A 130 3.83 27.37 -2.27
C SER A 130 3.78 28.69 -1.50
N ILE A 131 4.28 28.68 -0.27
CA ILE A 131 4.58 29.90 0.50
C ILE A 131 5.96 30.39 0.01
N GLU A 132 6.02 31.58 -0.59
CA GLU A 132 7.22 32.14 -1.24
C GLU A 132 8.34 32.51 -0.25
N GLU A 133 8.06 32.58 1.05
CA GLU A 133 8.93 33.24 2.02
C GLU A 133 9.76 32.30 2.93
N ASP A 134 9.61 30.97 2.86
CA ASP A 134 10.21 30.08 3.86
C ASP A 134 11.23 29.08 3.28
N SER A 135 12.47 29.51 3.17
CA SER A 135 13.56 28.73 2.56
C SER A 135 14.17 27.65 3.45
N SER A 136 13.73 27.49 4.70
CA SER A 136 14.42 26.65 5.69
C SER A 136 13.59 25.49 6.27
N ILE A 137 12.49 25.09 5.63
CA ILE A 137 11.63 24.02 6.18
C ILE A 137 12.41 22.70 6.32
N THR A 138 12.40 22.13 7.52
CA THR A 138 13.12 20.89 7.83
C THR A 138 12.22 19.64 7.78
N THR A 139 12.83 18.46 7.67
CA THR A 139 12.12 17.18 7.73
C THR A 139 11.40 16.99 9.07
N GLU A 140 11.97 17.47 10.18
CA GLU A 140 11.38 17.36 11.52
C GLU A 140 10.11 18.21 11.64
N GLU A 141 10.13 19.43 11.07
CA GLU A 141 8.94 20.29 11.02
C GLU A 141 7.82 19.62 10.22
N VAL A 142 8.11 19.10 9.03
CA VAL A 142 7.10 18.37 8.24
C VAL A 142 6.56 17.16 8.99
N SER A 143 7.43 16.43 9.69
CA SER A 143 7.04 15.28 10.49
C SER A 143 6.06 15.69 11.60
N LYS A 144 6.33 16.78 12.32
CA LYS A 144 5.44 17.33 13.35
C LYS A 144 4.08 17.74 12.78
N LEU A 145 4.06 18.41 11.63
CA LEU A 145 2.81 18.84 10.98
C LEU A 145 1.96 17.64 10.53
N PHE A 146 2.59 16.58 10.01
CA PHE A 146 1.89 15.35 9.68
C PHE A 146 1.41 14.59 10.93
N GLN A 147 2.20 14.56 12.01
CA GLN A 147 1.76 13.97 13.27
C GLN A 147 0.56 14.70 13.87
N PHE A 148 0.54 16.03 13.82
CA PHE A 148 -0.62 16.83 14.21
C PHE A 148 -1.83 16.50 13.34
N THR A 149 -1.65 16.40 12.02
CA THR A 149 -2.74 16.04 11.08
C THR A 149 -3.30 14.65 11.35
N GLU A 150 -2.42 13.66 11.56
CA GLU A 150 -2.81 12.29 11.94
C GLU A 150 -3.62 12.30 13.23
N TRP A 151 -3.15 13.02 14.25
CA TRP A 151 -3.82 13.14 15.54
C TRP A 151 -5.19 13.83 15.43
N LEU A 152 -5.28 14.91 14.66
CA LEU A 152 -6.53 15.65 14.43
C LEU A 152 -7.59 14.75 13.79
N PHE A 153 -7.23 14.05 12.72
CA PHE A 153 -8.12 13.13 12.00
C PHE A 153 -8.48 11.89 12.80
N MET A 154 -7.56 11.37 13.62
CA MET A 154 -7.85 10.29 14.56
C MET A 154 -8.85 10.71 15.63
N THR A 155 -8.69 11.92 16.18
CA THR A 155 -9.51 12.40 17.31
C THR A 155 -10.91 12.84 16.85
N ARG A 156 -11.02 13.32 15.60
CA ARG A 156 -12.28 13.77 14.99
C ARG A 156 -12.43 13.13 13.60
N GLU A 157 -12.81 11.85 13.59
CA GLU A 157 -12.98 11.04 12.36
C GLU A 157 -14.01 11.64 11.38
N GLN A 158 -15.01 12.37 11.90
CA GLN A 158 -15.97 13.11 11.07
C GLN A 158 -15.29 14.16 10.19
N TRP A 159 -14.28 14.86 10.71
CA TRP A 159 -13.50 15.81 9.91
C TRP A 159 -12.69 15.07 8.86
N ALA A 160 -12.05 13.96 9.20
CA ALA A 160 -11.29 13.18 8.23
C ALA A 160 -12.12 12.72 7.02
N SER A 161 -13.40 12.39 7.23
CA SER A 161 -14.31 11.90 6.18
C SER A 161 -15.03 13.00 5.40
N SER A 162 -15.35 14.15 6.03
CA SER A 162 -16.16 15.21 5.41
C SER A 162 -15.37 16.37 4.82
N PHE A 163 -14.09 16.50 5.17
CA PHE A 163 -13.29 17.64 4.77
C PHE A 163 -12.96 17.59 3.27
N GLU A 164 -13.57 18.48 2.49
CA GLU A 164 -13.38 18.61 1.05
C GLU A 164 -12.08 19.37 0.74
N ASN A 165 -10.94 18.75 1.03
CA ASN A 165 -9.64 19.33 0.74
C ASN A 165 -8.74 18.33 0.01
N ASP A 166 -8.81 18.37 -1.32
CA ASP A 166 -7.95 17.53 -2.16
C ASP A 166 -6.46 17.92 -2.04
N LEU A 167 -6.12 19.08 -1.46
CA LEU A 167 -4.73 19.51 -1.35
C LEU A 167 -3.95 18.62 -0.39
N ILE A 168 -4.50 18.34 0.80
CA ILE A 168 -3.81 17.46 1.77
C ILE A 168 -3.70 16.04 1.22
N ASP A 169 -4.71 15.57 0.51
CA ASP A 169 -4.71 14.26 -0.13
C ASP A 169 -3.59 14.15 -1.18
N ASN A 170 -3.49 15.14 -2.06
CA ASN A 170 -2.42 15.22 -3.06
C ASN A 170 -1.03 15.32 -2.41
N VAL A 171 -0.90 16.09 -1.32
CA VAL A 171 0.34 16.15 -0.54
C VAL A 171 0.67 14.78 0.04
N CYS A 172 -0.26 14.10 0.72
CA CYS A 172 0.02 12.79 1.28
C CYS A 172 0.38 11.77 0.19
N VAL A 173 -0.32 11.75 -0.95
CA VAL A 173 0.02 10.90 -2.11
C VAL A 173 1.43 11.16 -2.60
N LEU A 174 1.82 12.43 -2.74
CA LEU A 174 3.18 12.80 -3.15
C LEU A 174 4.24 12.27 -2.19
N TYR A 175 3.97 12.35 -0.89
CA TYR A 175 4.88 11.88 0.16
C TYR A 175 4.96 10.35 0.29
N LEU A 176 4.05 9.58 -0.33
CA LEU A 176 4.23 8.13 -0.48
C LEU A 176 5.47 7.78 -1.32
N ALA A 177 5.89 8.69 -2.19
CA ALA A 177 7.08 8.55 -3.01
C ALA A 177 8.31 9.25 -2.42
N SER A 178 8.28 9.68 -1.16
CA SER A 178 9.44 10.27 -0.49
C SER A 178 10.49 9.21 -0.16
N ASP A 179 11.77 9.53 -0.35
CA ASP A 179 12.88 8.69 0.09
C ASP A 179 12.94 8.56 1.63
N ASN A 180 12.29 9.49 2.34
CA ASN A 180 12.17 9.41 3.79
C ASN A 180 11.01 8.49 4.19
N LYS A 181 11.37 7.26 4.59
CA LYS A 181 10.41 6.24 5.05
C LYS A 181 9.50 6.72 6.19
N HIS A 182 9.98 7.56 7.11
CA HIS A 182 9.16 8.07 8.20
C HIS A 182 8.04 8.97 7.69
N LEU A 183 8.35 9.89 6.77
CA LEU A 183 7.35 10.77 6.17
C LEU A 183 6.34 10.00 5.32
N CYS A 184 6.79 8.98 4.57
CA CYS A 184 5.90 8.08 3.84
C CYS A 184 4.92 7.37 4.79
N GLN A 185 5.39 6.86 5.93
CA GLN A 185 4.53 6.20 6.92
C GLN A 185 3.52 7.16 7.56
N LEU A 186 3.92 8.40 7.88
CA LEU A 186 3.01 9.43 8.36
C LEU A 186 1.93 9.79 7.32
N ALA A 187 2.32 9.95 6.05
CA ALA A 187 1.39 10.20 4.96
C ALA A 187 0.40 9.03 4.78
N LEU A 188 0.88 7.79 4.87
CA LEU A 188 0.01 6.61 4.91
C LEU A 188 -0.97 6.71 6.08
N LYS A 189 -0.53 7.02 7.29
CA LYS A 189 -1.43 7.11 8.46
C LYS A 189 -2.53 8.14 8.27
N ILE A 190 -2.22 9.32 7.71
CA ILE A 190 -3.23 10.34 7.37
C ILE A 190 -4.21 9.79 6.33
N LEU A 191 -3.71 9.20 5.24
CA LEU A 191 -4.56 8.62 4.19
C LEU A 191 -5.49 7.52 4.72
N ARG A 192 -5.10 6.78 5.78
CA ARG A 192 -5.96 5.78 6.43
C ARG A 192 -7.30 6.39 6.86
N TRP A 193 -7.25 7.57 7.48
CA TRP A 193 -8.43 8.29 7.97
C TRP A 193 -9.22 8.95 6.83
N ARG A 194 -8.56 9.24 5.71
CA ARG A 194 -9.18 9.79 4.50
C ARG A 194 -9.87 8.75 3.62
N MET A 195 -9.76 7.45 3.91
CA MET A 195 -10.28 6.41 3.01
C MET A 195 -11.79 6.52 2.75
N ASP A 196 -12.58 6.91 3.74
CA ASP A 196 -14.04 7.06 3.57
C ASP A 196 -14.36 8.22 2.61
N TYR A 197 -13.56 9.30 2.64
CA TYR A 197 -13.66 10.40 1.68
C TYR A 197 -13.35 9.94 0.24
N PHE A 198 -12.27 9.16 0.04
CA PHE A 198 -11.95 8.64 -1.28
C PHE A 198 -13.02 7.69 -1.81
N ILE A 199 -13.49 6.75 -0.99
CA ILE A 199 -14.41 5.69 -1.41
C ILE A 199 -15.84 6.21 -1.66
N SER A 200 -16.16 7.40 -1.14
CA SER A 200 -17.44 8.06 -1.39
C SER A 200 -17.66 8.48 -2.85
N ASP A 201 -16.59 8.63 -3.65
CA ASP A 201 -16.65 9.12 -5.03
C ASP A 201 -15.85 8.21 -5.98
N PRO A 202 -16.48 7.62 -7.03
CA PRO A 202 -15.80 6.77 -8.01
C PRO A 202 -14.57 7.42 -8.67
N THR A 203 -14.60 8.73 -8.91
CA THR A 203 -13.48 9.45 -9.56
C THR A 203 -12.23 9.49 -8.67
N ARG A 204 -12.44 9.62 -7.35
CA ARG A 204 -11.38 9.58 -6.33
C ARG A 204 -10.81 8.18 -6.16
N VAL A 205 -11.65 7.15 -6.32
CA VAL A 205 -11.23 5.75 -6.29
C VAL A 205 -10.36 5.42 -7.50
N ASP A 206 -10.74 5.88 -8.68
CA ASP A 206 -9.91 5.77 -9.90
C ASP A 206 -8.56 6.48 -9.75
N TYR A 207 -8.56 7.64 -9.09
CA TYR A 207 -7.32 8.32 -8.74
C TYR A 207 -6.45 7.48 -7.78
N LEU A 208 -7.03 6.88 -6.73
CA LEU A 208 -6.28 5.97 -5.84
C LEU A 208 -5.69 4.77 -6.59
N TRP A 209 -6.44 4.16 -7.52
CA TRP A 209 -5.90 3.07 -8.35
C TRP A 209 -4.72 3.52 -9.21
N SER A 210 -4.82 4.71 -9.78
CA SER A 210 -3.70 5.31 -10.53
C SER A 210 -2.47 5.51 -9.65
N VAL A 211 -2.65 5.97 -8.41
CA VAL A 211 -1.57 6.09 -7.41
C VAL A 211 -0.98 4.73 -7.08
N ILE A 212 -1.82 3.73 -6.78
CA ILE A 212 -1.38 2.37 -6.45
C ILE A 212 -0.48 1.81 -7.55
N PHE A 213 -0.93 1.83 -8.81
CA PHE A 213 -0.12 1.26 -9.90
C PHE A 213 1.17 2.03 -10.15
N ASN A 214 1.16 3.37 -10.05
CA ASN A 214 2.40 4.16 -10.15
C ASN A 214 3.41 3.81 -9.05
N LEU A 215 2.95 3.50 -7.84
CA LEU A 215 3.80 3.01 -6.74
C LEU A 215 4.29 1.59 -6.99
N MET A 216 3.45 0.71 -7.55
CA MET A 216 3.79 -0.68 -7.87
C MET A 216 4.83 -0.80 -9.00
N GLU A 217 4.82 0.14 -9.94
CA GLU A 217 5.80 0.25 -11.03
C GLU A 217 7.16 0.80 -10.57
N SER A 218 7.28 1.26 -9.31
CA SER A 218 8.53 1.77 -8.78
C SER A 218 9.56 0.65 -8.58
N HIS A 219 10.83 0.98 -8.83
CA HIS A 219 11.95 0.10 -8.48
C HIS A 219 12.32 0.18 -6.98
N ASP A 220 11.74 1.13 -6.24
CA ASP A 220 11.97 1.28 -4.80
C ASP A 220 11.01 0.41 -3.98
N ASP A 221 11.58 -0.43 -3.11
CA ASP A 221 10.81 -1.35 -2.26
C ASP A 221 9.85 -0.63 -1.31
N SER A 222 10.23 0.53 -0.78
CA SER A 222 9.39 1.26 0.17
C SER A 222 8.16 1.89 -0.51
N GLN A 223 8.31 2.36 -1.75
CA GLN A 223 7.19 2.83 -2.55
C GLN A 223 6.23 1.68 -2.89
N ARG A 224 6.76 0.51 -3.27
CA ARG A 224 5.92 -0.69 -3.47
C ARG A 224 5.21 -1.12 -2.19
N SER A 225 5.88 -1.06 -1.03
CA SER A 225 5.24 -1.32 0.27
C SER A 225 4.06 -0.37 0.53
N ALA A 226 4.22 0.92 0.21
CA ALA A 226 3.16 1.91 0.30
C ALA A 226 2.00 1.60 -0.67
N GLY A 227 2.31 1.19 -1.90
CA GLY A 227 1.33 0.75 -2.90
C GLY A 227 0.48 -0.42 -2.41
N PHE A 228 1.12 -1.49 -1.91
CA PHE A 228 0.42 -2.63 -1.31
C PHE A 228 -0.42 -2.24 -0.09
N THR A 229 0.11 -1.38 0.78
CA THR A 229 -0.60 -0.91 1.97
C THR A 229 -1.87 -0.13 1.58
N LEU A 230 -1.78 0.74 0.58
CA LEU A 230 -2.91 1.52 0.08
C LEU A 230 -3.95 0.61 -0.58
N TRP A 231 -3.52 -0.32 -1.42
CA TRP A 231 -4.39 -1.32 -2.05
C TRP A 231 -5.16 -2.14 -0.99
N LEU A 232 -4.47 -2.64 0.03
CA LEU A 232 -5.11 -3.40 1.11
C LEU A 232 -6.14 -2.57 1.87
N ARG A 233 -5.91 -1.27 2.07
CA ARG A 233 -6.88 -0.38 2.71
C ARG A 233 -8.12 -0.15 1.87
N VAL A 234 -7.96 0.06 0.57
CA VAL A 234 -9.09 0.14 -0.38
C VAL A 234 -9.95 -1.13 -0.24
N PHE A 235 -9.29 -2.29 -0.27
CA PHE A 235 -9.94 -3.59 -0.14
C PHE A 235 -10.69 -3.78 1.18
N ASN A 236 -10.05 -3.45 2.30
CA ASN A 236 -10.64 -3.56 3.63
C ASN A 236 -11.81 -2.60 3.85
N LYS A 237 -11.76 -1.41 3.25
CA LYS A 237 -12.82 -0.40 3.40
C LYS A 237 -14.02 -0.65 2.49
N TYR A 238 -13.83 -1.13 1.26
CA TYR A 238 -14.95 -1.57 0.43
C TYR A 238 -15.60 -2.83 0.97
N GLY A 239 -14.79 -3.81 1.35
CA GLY A 239 -15.24 -5.17 1.60
C GLY A 239 -15.54 -5.93 0.30
N LEU A 240 -15.55 -7.26 0.40
CA LEU A 240 -15.65 -8.15 -0.77
C LEU A 240 -16.98 -8.00 -1.52
N ASP A 241 -18.09 -7.82 -0.80
CA ASP A 241 -19.42 -7.72 -1.41
C ASP A 241 -19.57 -6.47 -2.28
N LYS A 242 -18.98 -5.34 -1.85
CA LYS A 242 -18.97 -4.13 -2.67
C LYS A 242 -18.06 -4.29 -3.87
N LEU A 243 -16.83 -4.80 -3.67
CA LEU A 243 -15.89 -5.05 -4.79
C LEU A 243 -16.50 -5.95 -5.87
N TYR A 244 -17.22 -7.00 -5.47
CA TYR A 244 -17.91 -7.90 -6.40
C TYR A 244 -18.89 -7.17 -7.32
N ASN A 245 -19.58 -6.15 -6.82
CA ASN A 245 -20.62 -5.42 -7.56
C ASN A 245 -20.12 -4.11 -8.19
N GLU A 246 -18.89 -3.67 -7.89
CA GLU A 246 -18.37 -2.36 -8.31
C GLU A 246 -17.74 -2.45 -9.71
N SER A 247 -18.36 -1.77 -10.68
CA SER A 247 -18.01 -1.90 -12.10
C SER A 247 -16.59 -1.44 -12.44
N THR A 248 -16.09 -0.43 -11.74
CA THR A 248 -14.76 0.15 -11.99
C THR A 248 -13.68 -0.86 -11.63
N PHE A 249 -13.80 -1.50 -10.48
CA PHE A 249 -12.94 -2.58 -10.01
C PHE A 249 -13.03 -3.79 -10.94
N GLN A 250 -14.22 -4.21 -11.36
CA GLN A 250 -14.35 -5.30 -12.34
C GLN A 250 -13.66 -4.95 -13.67
N ALA A 251 -13.71 -3.70 -14.12
CA ALA A 251 -12.95 -3.25 -15.29
C ALA A 251 -11.43 -3.34 -15.06
N ARG A 252 -10.95 -3.05 -13.84
CA ARG A 252 -9.53 -3.19 -13.49
C ARG A 252 -9.02 -4.63 -13.57
N LEU A 253 -9.84 -5.61 -13.18
CA LEU A 253 -9.50 -7.03 -13.25
C LEU A 253 -9.24 -7.54 -14.67
N LYS A 254 -9.70 -6.81 -15.70
CA LYS A 254 -9.45 -7.14 -17.12
C LYS A 254 -8.06 -6.73 -17.61
N HIS A 255 -7.29 -5.99 -16.81
CA HIS A 255 -5.93 -5.60 -17.19
C HIS A 255 -4.91 -6.57 -16.64
N GLU A 256 -4.01 -7.07 -17.49
CA GLU A 256 -2.95 -8.00 -17.09
C GLU A 256 -2.01 -7.39 -16.03
N SER A 257 -1.73 -6.08 -16.11
CA SER A 257 -0.86 -5.38 -15.16
C SER A 257 -1.31 -5.55 -13.70
N TYR A 258 -2.62 -5.58 -13.46
CA TYR A 258 -3.20 -5.84 -12.14
C TYR A 258 -2.68 -7.17 -11.56
N TRP A 259 -2.80 -8.23 -12.36
CA TRP A 259 -2.40 -9.58 -11.96
C TRP A 259 -0.89 -9.74 -11.90
N TYR A 260 -0.16 -9.07 -12.81
CA TYR A 260 1.30 -9.03 -12.76
C TYR A 260 1.81 -8.40 -11.47
N HIS A 261 1.23 -7.30 -11.00
CA HIS A 261 1.64 -6.71 -9.71
C HIS A 261 1.43 -7.66 -8.52
N LEU A 262 0.35 -8.45 -8.52
CA LEU A 262 0.11 -9.48 -7.49
C LEU A 262 1.12 -10.63 -7.60
N ARG A 263 1.33 -11.16 -8.80
CA ARG A 263 2.31 -12.22 -9.09
C ARG A 263 3.72 -11.80 -8.70
N ASP A 264 4.13 -10.58 -9.04
CA ASP A 264 5.44 -10.03 -8.73
C ASP A 264 5.61 -9.78 -7.22
N GLY A 265 4.53 -9.39 -6.53
CA GLY A 265 4.47 -9.31 -5.08
C GLY A 265 4.69 -10.65 -4.39
N LEU A 266 4.12 -11.73 -4.92
CA LEU A 266 4.34 -13.09 -4.43
C LEU A 266 5.82 -13.52 -4.61
N ILE A 267 6.45 -13.24 -5.75
CA ILE A 267 7.86 -13.62 -5.95
C ILE A 267 8.88 -12.61 -5.42
N SER A 268 8.43 -11.58 -4.70
CA SER A 268 9.24 -10.52 -4.11
C SER A 268 10.25 -11.07 -3.10
N GLY A 269 11.38 -10.38 -2.90
CA GLY A 269 12.31 -10.67 -1.81
C GLY A 269 11.78 -10.26 -0.43
N SER A 270 10.86 -9.29 -0.37
CA SER A 270 10.27 -8.78 0.87
C SER A 270 9.17 -9.70 1.40
N HIS A 271 9.31 -10.17 2.65
CA HIS A 271 8.29 -11.02 3.31
C HIS A 271 6.95 -10.31 3.44
N GLU A 272 6.97 -9.00 3.68
CA GLU A 272 5.76 -8.18 3.78
C GLU A 272 5.03 -8.08 2.44
N HIS A 273 5.76 -7.87 1.33
CA HIS A 273 5.16 -7.86 -0.01
C HIS A 273 4.48 -9.20 -0.32
N LYS A 274 5.10 -10.33 0.02
CA LYS A 274 4.50 -11.66 -0.18
C LYS A 274 3.18 -11.80 0.58
N LYS A 275 3.13 -11.36 1.85
CA LYS A 275 1.92 -11.41 2.68
C LYS A 275 0.80 -10.53 2.14
N PHE A 276 1.12 -9.30 1.73
CA PHE A 276 0.15 -8.39 1.15
C PHE A 276 -0.36 -8.91 -0.19
N ALA A 277 0.53 -9.31 -1.10
CA ALA A 277 0.16 -9.84 -2.40
C ALA A 277 -0.71 -11.10 -2.29
N LEU A 278 -0.40 -12.01 -1.35
CA LEU A 278 -1.22 -13.19 -1.10
C LEU A 278 -2.63 -12.81 -0.60
N THR A 279 -2.72 -11.94 0.40
CA THR A 279 -4.01 -11.45 0.92
C THR A 279 -4.82 -10.77 -0.18
N LEU A 280 -4.20 -9.89 -0.96
CA LEU A 280 -4.82 -9.19 -2.07
C LEU A 280 -5.26 -10.16 -3.17
N THR A 281 -4.48 -11.20 -3.46
CA THR A 281 -4.85 -12.25 -4.42
C THR A 281 -6.10 -12.99 -3.94
N GLN A 282 -6.13 -13.44 -2.68
CA GLN A 282 -7.30 -14.09 -2.09
C GLN A 282 -8.56 -13.22 -2.17
N MET A 283 -8.43 -11.94 -1.83
CA MET A 283 -9.55 -10.99 -1.89
C MET A 283 -9.98 -10.69 -3.33
N SER A 284 -9.02 -10.54 -4.25
CA SER A 284 -9.27 -10.26 -5.67
C SER A 284 -10.08 -11.39 -6.30
N VAL A 285 -9.61 -12.64 -6.14
CA VAL A 285 -10.25 -13.84 -6.70
C VAL A 285 -11.67 -14.00 -6.15
N ARG A 286 -11.88 -13.75 -4.85
CA ARG A 286 -13.22 -13.81 -4.23
C ARG A 286 -14.18 -12.73 -4.75
N SER A 287 -13.64 -11.64 -5.29
CA SER A 287 -14.38 -10.47 -5.74
C SER A 287 -14.60 -10.43 -7.26
N ILE A 288 -14.19 -11.47 -8.02
CA ILE A 288 -14.43 -11.52 -9.47
C ILE A 288 -15.90 -11.85 -9.74
N SER A 289 -16.59 -10.98 -10.48
CA SER A 289 -17.98 -11.19 -10.92
C SER A 289 -18.14 -11.30 -12.44
N ILE A 290 -17.04 -11.25 -13.18
CA ILE A 290 -16.97 -11.31 -14.65
C ILE A 290 -16.10 -12.47 -15.12
N ASP A 291 -16.32 -12.94 -16.35
CA ASP A 291 -15.38 -13.86 -16.99
C ASP A 291 -14.07 -13.14 -17.34
N LEU A 292 -12.95 -13.83 -17.14
CA LEU A 292 -11.60 -13.35 -17.47
C LEU A 292 -10.92 -14.37 -18.39
N ASP A 293 -10.36 -13.88 -19.49
CA ASP A 293 -9.57 -14.67 -20.42
C ASP A 293 -8.29 -13.89 -20.75
N LEU A 294 -7.33 -13.95 -19.83
CA LEU A 294 -6.02 -13.31 -19.92
C LEU A 294 -4.93 -14.39 -19.83
N PRO A 295 -3.77 -14.21 -20.50
CA PRO A 295 -2.62 -15.12 -20.36
C PRO A 295 -2.18 -15.38 -18.92
N ILE A 296 -2.28 -14.38 -18.04
CA ILE A 296 -1.94 -14.50 -16.61
C ILE A 296 -3.13 -14.91 -15.72
N MET A 297 -4.37 -14.74 -16.17
CA MET A 297 -5.55 -14.99 -15.36
C MET A 297 -6.73 -15.51 -16.19
N GLN A 298 -7.24 -16.67 -15.79
CA GLN A 298 -8.43 -17.27 -16.37
C GLN A 298 -9.49 -17.44 -15.29
N TRP A 299 -10.73 -17.06 -15.61
CA TRP A 299 -11.85 -17.18 -14.71
C TRP A 299 -13.15 -17.38 -15.47
N ASN A 300 -13.93 -18.37 -15.07
CA ASN A 300 -15.29 -18.60 -15.56
C ASN A 300 -16.27 -18.52 -14.38
N VAL A 301 -17.15 -17.52 -14.42
CA VAL A 301 -18.13 -17.25 -13.35
C VAL A 301 -19.04 -18.45 -13.10
N LYS A 302 -19.36 -19.24 -14.14
CA LYS A 302 -20.19 -20.46 -14.00
C LYS A 302 -19.50 -21.56 -13.22
N GLN A 303 -18.16 -21.52 -13.11
CA GLN A 303 -17.34 -22.46 -12.38
C GLN A 303 -16.71 -21.83 -11.13
N ARG A 304 -17.26 -20.71 -10.64
CA ARG A 304 -16.72 -19.92 -9.52
C ARG A 304 -16.29 -20.77 -8.33
N ASP A 305 -17.13 -21.68 -7.85
CA ASP A 305 -16.81 -22.47 -6.65
C ASP A 305 -15.62 -23.41 -6.87
N VAL A 306 -15.49 -23.95 -8.09
CA VAL A 306 -14.37 -24.81 -8.49
C VAL A 306 -13.07 -24.01 -8.54
N TYR A 307 -13.09 -22.80 -9.11
CA TYR A 307 -11.94 -21.91 -9.09
C TYR A 307 -11.58 -21.47 -7.66
N LEU A 308 -12.56 -21.09 -6.85
CA LEU A 308 -12.32 -20.66 -5.46
C LEU A 308 -11.65 -21.74 -4.62
N GLU A 309 -12.07 -23.01 -4.74
CA GLU A 309 -11.42 -24.11 -4.05
C GLU A 309 -9.98 -24.34 -4.55
N GLY A 310 -9.77 -24.22 -5.87
CA GLY A 310 -8.43 -24.25 -6.45
C GLY A 310 -7.51 -23.16 -5.88
N TRP A 311 -7.99 -21.92 -5.86
CA TRP A 311 -7.25 -20.77 -5.33
C TRP A 311 -7.00 -20.84 -3.84
N LYS A 312 -7.97 -21.34 -3.06
CA LYS A 312 -7.79 -21.61 -1.63
C LYS A 312 -6.66 -22.60 -1.40
N ARG A 313 -6.64 -23.71 -2.14
CA ARG A 313 -5.57 -24.71 -2.09
C ARG A 313 -4.22 -24.11 -2.51
N PHE A 314 -4.18 -23.35 -3.60
CA PHE A 314 -2.97 -22.64 -4.02
C PHE A 314 -2.43 -21.75 -2.90
N CYS A 315 -3.28 -20.93 -2.28
CA CYS A 315 -2.87 -20.02 -1.21
C CYS A 315 -2.29 -20.78 -0.02
N THR A 316 -2.92 -21.87 0.43
CA THR A 316 -2.39 -22.70 1.52
C THR A 316 -1.02 -23.29 1.18
N LEU A 317 -0.83 -23.82 -0.03
CA LEU A 317 0.46 -24.36 -0.46
C LEU A 317 1.53 -23.27 -0.55
N TYR A 318 1.14 -22.08 -1.01
CA TYR A 318 2.01 -20.92 -1.06
C TYR A 318 2.38 -20.41 0.34
N GLU A 319 1.47 -20.43 1.32
CA GLU A 319 1.77 -20.08 2.72
C GLU A 319 2.82 -21.01 3.32
N ILE A 320 2.62 -22.32 3.16
CA ILE A 320 3.54 -23.36 3.67
C ILE A 320 4.98 -23.12 3.19
N LEU A 321 5.16 -22.87 1.89
CA LEU A 321 6.50 -22.77 1.29
C LEU A 321 7.04 -21.32 1.27
N GLY A 322 6.21 -20.36 0.88
CA GLY A 322 6.60 -18.99 0.57
C GLY A 322 6.58 -18.02 1.75
N ILE A 323 5.74 -18.30 2.77
CA ILE A 323 5.57 -17.43 3.95
C ILE A 323 6.19 -18.08 5.20
N ASP A 324 5.77 -19.29 5.53
CA ASP A 324 6.15 -19.97 6.76
C ASP A 324 7.44 -20.77 6.61
N THR A 325 7.78 -21.20 5.38
CA THR A 325 8.94 -22.05 5.07
C THR A 325 8.97 -23.34 5.90
N ALA A 326 7.79 -23.92 6.17
CA ALA A 326 7.63 -25.10 7.02
C ALA A 326 7.95 -26.39 6.27
N MET A 327 9.23 -26.81 6.27
CA MET A 327 9.72 -27.94 5.46
C MET A 327 8.97 -29.25 5.64
N ASN A 328 8.66 -29.66 6.87
CA ASN A 328 7.89 -30.90 7.09
C ASN A 328 6.50 -30.85 6.43
N GLN A 329 5.86 -29.67 6.43
CA GLN A 329 4.57 -29.47 5.77
C GLN A 329 4.73 -29.41 4.25
N ALA A 330 5.81 -28.78 3.76
CA ALA A 330 6.10 -28.71 2.33
C ALA A 330 6.35 -30.11 1.74
N GLU A 331 7.11 -30.95 2.43
CA GLU A 331 7.35 -32.34 2.03
C GLU A 331 6.04 -33.15 1.98
N ALA A 332 5.21 -33.02 3.02
CA ALA A 332 3.90 -33.67 3.06
C ALA A 332 2.95 -33.21 1.95
N ALA A 333 3.06 -31.94 1.53
CA ALA A 333 2.22 -31.33 0.49
C ALA A 333 2.84 -31.36 -0.92
N SER A 334 3.97 -32.05 -1.12
CA SER A 334 4.71 -32.07 -2.40
C SER A 334 3.87 -32.50 -3.60
N ASN A 335 3.12 -33.61 -3.48
CA ASN A 335 2.20 -34.07 -4.51
C ASN A 335 1.11 -33.03 -4.83
N ASP A 336 0.67 -32.30 -3.82
CA ASP A 336 -0.34 -31.28 -4.01
C ASP A 336 0.21 -30.05 -4.74
N MET A 337 1.47 -29.69 -4.51
CA MET A 337 2.19 -28.65 -5.25
C MET A 337 2.42 -29.05 -6.71
N ILE A 338 2.81 -30.31 -6.97
CA ILE A 338 2.94 -30.84 -8.35
C ILE A 338 1.60 -30.76 -9.08
N ARG A 339 0.50 -31.10 -8.40
CA ARG A 339 -0.85 -31.04 -8.99
C ARG A 339 -1.27 -29.61 -9.36
N VAL A 340 -0.86 -28.59 -8.60
CA VAL A 340 -1.10 -27.19 -8.95
C VAL A 340 -0.33 -26.79 -10.21
N LEU A 341 0.83 -27.38 -10.46
CA LEU A 341 1.66 -27.24 -11.66
C LEU A 341 1.30 -28.26 -12.76
N SER A 342 0.06 -28.75 -12.78
CA SER A 342 -0.43 -29.66 -13.82
C SER A 342 -1.31 -28.96 -14.85
N PRO A 343 -1.38 -29.44 -16.11
CA PRO A 343 -2.29 -28.88 -17.12
C PRO A 343 -3.76 -28.94 -16.72
N SER A 344 -4.13 -29.83 -15.78
CA SER A 344 -5.48 -29.97 -15.25
C SER A 344 -5.82 -29.00 -14.11
N SER A 345 -4.87 -28.16 -13.71
CA SER A 345 -5.05 -27.18 -12.63
C SER A 345 -5.87 -25.99 -13.11
N ASN A 346 -6.77 -25.51 -12.25
CA ASN A 346 -7.50 -24.26 -12.50
C ASN A 346 -6.68 -23.01 -12.11
N ILE A 347 -5.43 -23.20 -11.68
CA ILE A 347 -4.52 -22.11 -11.33
C ILE A 347 -3.70 -21.74 -12.57
N PRO A 348 -3.72 -20.48 -13.01
CA PRO A 348 -2.89 -20.02 -14.11
C PRO A 348 -1.41 -20.30 -13.85
N VAL A 349 -0.70 -20.74 -14.87
CA VAL A 349 0.72 -21.13 -14.78
C VAL A 349 1.61 -20.05 -14.14
N PRO A 350 1.49 -18.75 -14.50
CA PRO A 350 2.32 -17.71 -13.87
C PRO A 350 2.15 -17.61 -12.35
N PHE A 351 0.96 -17.92 -11.82
CA PHE A 351 0.72 -18.00 -10.39
C PHE A 351 1.24 -19.31 -9.79
N ALA A 352 1.00 -20.44 -10.44
CA ALA A 352 1.50 -21.73 -9.97
C ALA A 352 3.03 -21.72 -9.82
N LEU A 353 3.76 -21.10 -10.76
CA LEU A 353 5.21 -20.95 -10.75
C LEU A 353 5.74 -20.04 -9.64
N THR A 354 4.89 -19.25 -8.98
CA THR A 354 5.33 -18.46 -7.82
C THR A 354 5.78 -19.34 -6.65
N ILE A 355 5.17 -20.52 -6.46
CA ILE A 355 5.52 -21.49 -5.41
C ILE A 355 6.99 -21.94 -5.52
N PRO A 356 7.43 -22.58 -6.63
CA PRO A 356 8.83 -22.94 -6.77
C PRO A 356 9.72 -21.68 -6.80
N SER A 357 9.28 -20.57 -7.38
CA SER A 357 10.07 -19.32 -7.45
C SER A 357 10.48 -18.80 -6.08
N VAL A 358 9.55 -18.74 -5.12
CA VAL A 358 9.87 -18.31 -3.76
C VAL A 358 10.72 -19.32 -3.03
N GLY A 359 10.57 -20.62 -3.34
CA GLY A 359 11.42 -21.69 -2.82
C GLY A 359 12.88 -21.54 -3.26
N PHE A 360 13.14 -21.22 -4.53
CA PHE A 360 14.50 -20.94 -5.03
C PHE A 360 15.11 -19.67 -4.44
N LYS A 361 14.30 -18.66 -4.15
CA LYS A 361 14.74 -17.41 -3.52
C LYS A 361 14.82 -17.51 -1.98
N ALA A 362 14.53 -18.66 -1.39
CA ALA A 362 14.58 -18.83 0.06
C ALA A 362 16.03 -18.76 0.57
N SER A 363 16.21 -18.24 1.79
CA SER A 363 17.52 -18.14 2.46
C SER A 363 18.10 -19.52 2.82
N GLN A 364 17.24 -20.48 3.16
CA GLN A 364 17.65 -21.83 3.57
C GLN A 364 17.92 -22.74 2.37
N GLU A 365 19.05 -23.44 2.39
CA GLU A 365 19.45 -24.34 1.30
C GLU A 365 18.54 -25.57 1.16
N SER A 366 18.01 -26.08 2.28
CA SER A 366 17.02 -27.17 2.30
C SER A 366 15.78 -26.82 1.46
N VAL A 367 15.26 -25.60 1.63
CA VAL A 367 14.09 -25.09 0.89
C VAL A 367 14.41 -24.98 -0.61
N ARG A 368 15.59 -24.47 -0.97
CA ARG A 368 16.02 -24.38 -2.38
C ARG A 368 16.16 -25.77 -3.02
N LYS A 369 16.74 -26.74 -2.30
CA LYS A 369 16.84 -28.14 -2.74
C LYS A 369 15.46 -28.79 -2.89
N PHE A 370 14.53 -28.50 -1.98
CA PHE A 370 13.14 -28.95 -2.08
C PHE A 370 12.48 -28.39 -3.34
N ALA A 371 12.57 -27.08 -3.58
CA ALA A 371 12.01 -26.44 -4.78
C ALA A 371 12.61 -27.02 -6.08
N MET A 372 13.92 -27.28 -6.11
CA MET A 372 14.59 -27.96 -7.22
C MET A 372 14.04 -29.36 -7.46
N ASN A 373 13.89 -30.16 -6.39
CA ASN A 373 13.33 -31.51 -6.50
C ASN A 373 11.87 -31.49 -6.96
N LEU A 374 11.09 -30.50 -6.51
CA LEU A 374 9.71 -30.30 -6.93
C LEU A 374 9.60 -30.07 -8.44
N VAL A 375 10.42 -29.16 -8.99
CA VAL A 375 10.44 -28.88 -10.43
C VAL A 375 10.88 -30.10 -11.23
N PHE A 376 11.90 -30.82 -10.76
CA PHE A 376 12.33 -32.07 -11.40
C PHE A 376 11.30 -33.20 -11.33
N ALA A 377 10.38 -33.16 -10.36
CA ALA A 377 9.33 -34.16 -10.19
C ALA A 377 8.08 -33.87 -11.04
N LEU A 378 8.06 -32.77 -11.80
CA LEU A 378 6.94 -32.46 -12.67
C LEU A 378 6.78 -33.53 -13.77
N PRO A 379 5.54 -34.00 -14.02
CA PRO A 379 5.26 -34.89 -15.15
C PRO A 379 5.65 -34.25 -16.48
N LYS A 380 6.00 -35.05 -17.49
CA LYS A 380 6.44 -34.56 -18.80
C LYS A 380 5.38 -33.67 -19.46
N GLU A 381 4.12 -34.02 -19.27
CA GLU A 381 2.95 -33.32 -19.78
C GLU A 381 2.81 -31.91 -19.19
N SER A 382 3.36 -31.68 -17.99
CA SER A 382 3.40 -30.36 -17.34
C SER A 382 4.54 -29.46 -17.83
N LEU A 383 5.56 -30.00 -18.48
CA LEU A 383 6.76 -29.22 -18.81
C LEU A 383 6.51 -28.22 -19.96
N GLY A 384 5.55 -28.51 -20.84
CA GLY A 384 5.10 -27.54 -21.86
C GLY A 384 4.49 -26.27 -21.26
N LEU A 385 4.09 -26.27 -19.98
CA LEU A 385 3.51 -25.11 -19.31
C LEU A 385 4.50 -23.95 -19.18
N PHE A 386 5.81 -24.22 -19.16
CA PHE A 386 6.83 -23.16 -19.03
C PHE A 386 6.84 -22.17 -20.19
N ARG A 387 6.21 -22.48 -21.33
CA ARG A 387 6.02 -21.51 -22.43
C ARG A 387 5.28 -20.25 -22.00
N HIS A 388 4.43 -20.38 -20.97
CA HIS A 388 3.66 -19.26 -20.45
C HIS A 388 4.46 -18.35 -19.51
N ASP A 389 5.67 -18.76 -19.09
CA ASP A 389 6.59 -17.93 -18.31
C ASP A 389 8.04 -18.46 -18.40
N PHE A 390 8.69 -18.27 -19.55
CA PHE A 390 10.07 -18.72 -19.75
C PHE A 390 11.07 -18.09 -18.76
N LYS A 391 10.75 -16.91 -18.21
CA LYS A 391 11.60 -16.20 -17.24
C LYS A 391 11.81 -17.01 -15.97
N PHE A 392 10.86 -17.85 -15.57
CA PHE A 392 11.07 -18.77 -14.46
C PHE A 392 12.28 -19.69 -14.71
N LEU A 393 12.41 -20.21 -15.94
CA LEU A 393 13.52 -21.10 -16.26
C LEU A 393 14.84 -20.34 -16.31
N THR A 394 14.89 -19.20 -17.00
CA THR A 394 16.14 -18.44 -17.19
C THR A 394 16.61 -17.68 -15.96
N ASP A 395 15.69 -17.09 -15.20
CA ASP A 395 16.05 -16.15 -14.14
C ASP A 395 16.04 -16.81 -12.76
N VAL A 396 15.45 -18.00 -12.63
CA VAL A 396 15.24 -18.67 -11.34
C VAL A 396 15.80 -20.09 -11.33
N PHE A 397 15.28 -20.99 -12.19
CA PHE A 397 15.60 -22.41 -12.12
C PHE A 397 17.02 -22.72 -12.60
N LEU A 398 17.40 -22.28 -13.80
CA LEU A 398 18.69 -22.59 -14.40
C LEU A 398 19.86 -21.96 -13.64
N PRO A 399 19.82 -20.68 -13.21
CA PRO A 399 20.91 -20.10 -12.42
C PRO A 399 21.18 -20.87 -11.12
N PHE A 400 20.15 -21.46 -10.52
CA PHE A 400 20.34 -22.32 -9.35
C PHE A 400 20.92 -23.70 -9.72
N THR A 401 20.35 -24.35 -10.73
CA THR A 401 20.72 -25.74 -11.09
C THR A 401 22.08 -25.85 -11.80
N LEU A 402 22.53 -24.79 -12.48
CA LEU A 402 23.82 -24.75 -13.18
C LEU A 402 25.01 -24.51 -12.25
N ASN A 403 24.79 -24.37 -10.94
CA ASN A 403 25.90 -24.24 -10.00
C ASN A 403 26.80 -25.47 -9.96
N ALA A 404 28.11 -25.25 -10.01
CA ALA A 404 29.13 -26.29 -10.16
C ALA A 404 29.05 -27.41 -9.09
N PHE A 405 28.64 -27.08 -7.86
CA PHE A 405 28.56 -28.05 -6.76
C PHE A 405 27.51 -29.16 -6.98
N HIS A 406 26.59 -28.99 -7.93
CA HIS A 406 25.65 -30.04 -8.33
C HIS A 406 26.29 -31.10 -9.26
N PHE A 407 27.38 -30.76 -9.98
CA PHE A 407 27.95 -31.58 -11.05
C PHE A 407 29.10 -32.47 -10.57
N ASN A 408 28.82 -33.34 -9.59
CA ASN A 408 29.80 -34.31 -9.12
C ASN A 408 29.91 -35.49 -10.10
N THR A 409 31.13 -35.79 -10.55
CA THR A 409 31.42 -36.92 -11.44
C THR A 409 31.84 -38.15 -10.65
N THR A 410 31.20 -39.28 -10.90
CA THR A 410 31.61 -40.59 -10.37
C THR A 410 32.31 -41.39 -11.46
N LYS A 411 33.47 -41.98 -11.15
CA LYS A 411 34.18 -42.88 -12.07
C LYS A 411 33.53 -44.26 -12.05
N LEU A 412 33.15 -44.77 -13.21
CA LEU A 412 32.56 -46.08 -13.41
C LEU A 412 33.64 -47.16 -13.60
N MET A 413 33.24 -48.44 -13.50
CA MET A 413 34.16 -49.59 -13.62
C MET A 413 34.81 -49.72 -15.00
N ASP A 414 34.20 -49.15 -16.04
CA ASP A 414 34.67 -49.13 -17.43
C ASP A 414 35.61 -47.95 -17.73
N ASN A 415 36.13 -47.26 -16.69
CA ASN A 415 36.91 -46.02 -16.79
C ASN A 415 36.18 -44.80 -17.38
N THR A 416 34.85 -44.83 -17.53
CA THR A 416 34.07 -43.64 -17.89
C THR A 416 33.67 -42.82 -16.66
N TYR A 417 33.28 -41.57 -16.87
CA TYR A 417 32.78 -40.69 -15.82
C TYR A 417 31.30 -40.42 -16.03
N LYS A 418 30.51 -40.51 -14.96
CA LYS A 418 29.07 -40.23 -14.97
C LYS A 418 28.74 -39.09 -14.02
N CYS A 419 27.93 -38.14 -14.49
CA CYS A 419 27.36 -37.08 -13.68
C CYS A 419 25.83 -37.28 -13.62
N GLU A 420 25.33 -37.86 -12.52
CA GLU A 420 23.90 -38.15 -12.37
C GLU A 420 23.03 -36.88 -12.48
N PHE A 421 23.48 -35.80 -11.88
CA PHE A 421 22.77 -34.52 -11.94
C PHE A 421 22.77 -33.94 -13.36
N GLY A 422 23.89 -34.02 -14.07
CA GLY A 422 23.99 -33.54 -15.45
C GLY A 422 23.06 -34.29 -16.40
N ILE A 423 22.93 -35.62 -16.22
CA ILE A 423 21.96 -36.43 -16.97
C ILE A 423 20.54 -35.99 -16.63
N LYS A 424 20.22 -35.83 -15.34
CA LYS A 424 18.89 -35.39 -14.88
C LYS A 424 18.50 -34.03 -15.46
N LEU A 425 19.41 -33.06 -15.45
CA LEU A 425 19.17 -31.72 -16.00
C LEU A 425 19.01 -31.76 -17.54
N SER A 426 19.87 -32.52 -18.23
CA SER A 426 19.76 -32.70 -19.68
C SER A 426 18.44 -33.35 -20.08
N ASP A 427 18.01 -34.38 -19.34
CA ASP A 427 16.73 -35.04 -19.54
C ASP A 427 15.55 -34.09 -19.29
N PHE A 428 15.63 -33.24 -18.25
CA PHE A 428 14.63 -32.21 -17.96
C PHE A 428 14.50 -31.22 -19.11
N VAL A 429 15.60 -30.62 -19.56
CA VAL A 429 15.60 -29.66 -20.67
C VAL A 429 15.08 -30.30 -21.95
N ARG A 430 15.51 -31.53 -22.27
CA ARG A 430 14.99 -32.29 -23.41
C ARG A 430 13.47 -32.45 -23.33
N ASN A 431 12.94 -32.82 -22.16
CA ASN A 431 11.50 -33.01 -22.01
C ASN A 431 10.73 -31.67 -22.05
N CYS A 432 11.33 -30.55 -21.63
CA CYS A 432 10.74 -29.23 -21.85
C CYS A 432 10.62 -28.93 -23.35
N VAL A 433 11.68 -29.12 -24.13
CA VAL A 433 11.65 -28.91 -25.60
C VAL A 433 10.61 -29.81 -26.26
N LEU A 434 10.59 -31.10 -25.90
CA LEU A 434 9.64 -32.07 -26.47
C LEU A 434 8.18 -31.80 -26.06
N GLY A 435 7.95 -31.04 -24.98
CA GLY A 435 6.63 -30.63 -24.53
C GLY A 435 6.12 -29.34 -25.19
N LEU A 436 6.92 -28.70 -26.05
CA LEU A 436 6.51 -27.54 -26.84
C LEU A 436 6.01 -28.01 -28.20
N ASP A 437 4.77 -27.64 -28.55
CA ASP A 437 4.14 -28.06 -29.80
C ASP A 437 4.42 -27.10 -30.97
N ASP A 438 4.88 -25.86 -30.68
CA ASP A 438 5.12 -24.81 -31.67
C ASP A 438 6.62 -24.58 -31.91
N ASN A 439 7.01 -24.46 -33.18
CA ASN A 439 8.38 -24.16 -33.57
C ASN A 439 8.83 -22.78 -33.09
N GLU A 440 7.92 -21.81 -32.97
CA GLU A 440 8.24 -20.47 -32.44
C GLU A 440 8.57 -20.54 -30.94
N ASP A 441 7.78 -21.28 -30.16
CA ASP A 441 8.05 -21.55 -28.75
C ASP A 441 9.38 -22.29 -28.57
N ILE A 442 9.68 -23.28 -29.42
CA ILE A 442 10.96 -24.02 -29.39
C ILE A 442 12.14 -23.09 -29.69
N SER A 443 12.02 -22.21 -30.69
CA SER A 443 13.08 -21.23 -31.03
C SER A 443 13.31 -20.28 -29.86
N THR A 444 12.23 -19.70 -29.34
CA THR A 444 12.27 -18.77 -28.20
C THR A 444 12.90 -19.44 -26.98
N PHE A 445 12.46 -20.64 -26.62
CA PHE A 445 13.01 -21.40 -25.51
C PHE A 445 14.49 -21.71 -25.69
N SER A 446 14.89 -22.13 -26.90
CA SER A 446 16.29 -22.46 -27.21
C SER A 446 17.19 -21.22 -27.15
N GLU A 447 16.73 -20.08 -27.68
CA GLU A 447 17.45 -18.80 -27.59
C GLU A 447 17.62 -18.36 -26.14
N MET A 448 16.57 -18.47 -25.34
CA MET A 448 16.60 -18.15 -23.92
C MET A 448 17.53 -19.06 -23.12
N LEU A 449 17.55 -20.37 -23.42
CA LEU A 449 18.49 -21.30 -22.81
C LEU A 449 19.96 -20.98 -23.12
N LEU A 450 20.27 -20.51 -24.33
CA LEU A 450 21.62 -20.17 -24.75
C LEU A 450 22.16 -18.86 -24.14
N GLN A 451 21.27 -18.04 -23.57
CA GLN A 451 21.63 -16.78 -22.91
C GLN A 451 22.01 -16.94 -21.43
N VAL A 452 21.64 -18.07 -20.82
CA VAL A 452 21.98 -18.44 -19.44
C VAL A 452 23.36 -19.07 -19.39
#